data_AF-A0A512PL67-F1
#
_entry.id   AF-A0A512PL67-F1
#
_cell.length_a   1.000
_cell.length_b   1.000
_cell.length_c   1.000
_cell.angle_alpha   90.00
_cell.angle_beta   90.00
_cell.angle_gamma   90.00
#
_symmetry.space_group_name_H-M   'P 1'
#
loop_
_entity.id
_entity.type
_entity.pdbx_description
1 polymer ?
#
loop_
_entity_poly.entity_id
_entity_poly.type
_entity_poly.pdbx_seq_one_letter_code
_entity_poly.pdbx_strand_id
1 'polypeptide(L)'
;MSESRNLTKYWLVILVFILTHYSTALFIGHAKLTINTALFLNLVMESVDVLIAIFLLRQDLKTDLKPFRANHKRQLWLTIITGFIAMMIVAILIIHFYPHPNVNEQSIDSIRAVHPFLMVIYLSILAPILEELTFRKSLIQVLFTFYNSPTWAVIGSSILFGLAHWDFTRTSLFTPPELIGVFGRIALGIILGVVYLRTKSIYSSMILHGLFNL
;
A
#
# COMPACT_ATOMS: atom_id res chain seq x y z
N MET A 1 8.71 -19.46 21.83
CA MET A 1 9.12 -18.21 22.50
C MET A 1 7.95 -17.24 22.45
N SER A 2 7.24 -17.11 23.58
CA SER A 2 6.07 -16.26 23.78
C SER A 2 6.42 -15.08 24.70
N GLU A 3 7.30 -14.19 24.25
CA GLU A 3 7.27 -12.82 24.77
C GLU A 3 6.11 -12.11 24.08
N SER A 4 5.21 -11.51 24.87
CA SER A 4 4.12 -10.68 24.35
C SER A 4 4.74 -9.49 23.63
N ARG A 5 4.94 -9.63 22.31
CA ARG A 5 5.46 -8.56 21.45
C ARG A 5 4.57 -7.34 21.65
N ASN A 6 5.13 -6.23 22.14
CA ASN A 6 4.38 -5.00 22.29
C ASN A 6 3.88 -4.56 20.90
N LEU A 7 2.56 -4.68 20.68
CA LEU A 7 1.93 -4.36 19.40
C LEU A 7 1.47 -2.90 19.28
N THR A 8 1.60 -2.10 20.35
CA THR A 8 1.04 -0.75 20.41
C THR A 8 1.45 0.12 19.24
N LYS A 9 2.74 0.10 18.87
CA LYS A 9 3.24 0.88 17.71
C LYS A 9 2.61 0.47 16.38
N TYR A 10 2.31 -0.81 16.17
CA TYR A 10 1.69 -1.28 14.93
C TYR A 10 0.23 -0.86 14.85
N TRP A 11 -0.50 -0.95 15.97
CA TRP A 11 -1.85 -0.41 16.07
C TRP A 11 -1.91 1.10 15.87
N LEU A 12 -0.94 1.85 16.41
CA LEU A 12 -0.86 3.29 16.22
C LEU A 12 -0.65 3.67 14.74
N VAL A 13 0.20 2.95 14.01
CA VAL A 13 0.38 3.19 12.56
C VAL A 13 -0.91 2.93 11.79
N ILE A 14 -1.60 1.81 12.07
CA ILE A 14 -2.89 1.49 11.46
C ILE A 14 -3.94 2.56 11.78
N LEU A 15 -3.98 3.01 13.04
CA LEU A 15 -4.93 4.05 13.48
C LEU A 15 -4.65 5.39 12.80
N VAL A 16 -3.38 5.80 12.70
CA VAL A 16 -2.99 7.02 11.97
C VAL A 16 -3.50 6.92 10.54
N PHE A 17 -3.15 5.86 9.81
CA PHE A 17 -3.59 5.65 8.43
C PHE A 17 -5.11 5.76 8.28
N ILE A 18 -5.90 5.07 9.12
CA ILE A 18 -7.37 5.11 9.06
C ILE A 18 -7.87 6.52 9.34
N LEU A 19 -7.44 7.14 10.45
CA LEU A 19 -7.96 8.43 10.86
C LEU A 19 -7.66 9.51 9.82
N THR A 20 -6.46 9.54 9.27
CA THR A 20 -6.04 10.59 8.34
C THR A 20 -6.61 10.38 6.95
N HIS A 21 -6.61 9.16 6.39
CA HIS A 21 -7.20 8.91 5.08
C HIS A 21 -8.70 9.21 5.05
N TYR A 22 -9.47 8.71 6.02
CA TYR A 22 -10.91 8.93 6.04
C TYR A 22 -11.28 10.38 6.38
N SER A 23 -10.59 11.00 7.34
CA SER A 23 -10.88 12.41 7.69
C SER A 23 -10.51 13.37 6.56
N THR A 24 -9.38 13.16 5.87
CA THR A 24 -8.97 13.99 4.74
C THR A 24 -9.93 13.83 3.57
N ALA A 25 -10.32 12.60 3.22
CA ALA A 25 -11.29 12.34 2.17
C ALA A 25 -12.66 12.99 2.46
N LEU A 26 -13.16 12.86 3.69
CA LEU A 26 -14.39 13.51 4.13
C LEU A 26 -14.27 15.04 4.04
N PHE A 27 -13.17 15.61 4.54
CA PHE A 27 -12.96 17.05 4.52
C PHE A 27 -12.93 17.60 3.09
N ILE A 28 -12.18 16.98 2.18
CA ILE A 28 -12.10 17.36 0.76
C ILE A 28 -13.50 17.35 0.13
N GLY A 29 -14.28 16.28 0.37
CA GLY A 29 -15.63 16.14 -0.17
C GLY A 29 -16.60 17.23 0.33
N HIS A 30 -16.54 17.57 1.63
CA HIS A 30 -17.42 18.60 2.21
C HIS A 30 -16.99 20.02 1.83
N ALA A 31 -15.69 20.30 1.82
CA ALA A 31 -15.15 21.62 1.53
C ALA A 31 -15.15 21.97 0.03
N LYS A 32 -15.48 21.01 -0.86
CA LYS A 32 -15.54 21.19 -2.32
C LYS A 32 -14.28 21.86 -2.88
N LEU A 33 -13.13 21.38 -2.42
CA LEU A 33 -11.84 21.97 -2.78
C LEU A 33 -11.56 21.81 -4.28
N THR A 34 -10.78 22.75 -4.83
CA THR A 34 -10.23 22.57 -6.18
C THR A 34 -9.30 21.36 -6.21
N ILE A 35 -9.12 20.76 -7.39
CA ILE A 35 -8.24 19.60 -7.58
C ILE A 35 -6.80 19.86 -7.10
N ASN A 36 -6.30 21.08 -7.31
CA ASN A 36 -4.95 21.47 -6.89
C ASN A 36 -4.84 21.58 -5.37
N THR A 37 -5.86 22.16 -4.72
CA THR A 37 -5.88 22.29 -3.25
C THR A 37 -6.05 20.93 -2.58
N ALA A 38 -6.91 20.06 -3.13
CA ALA A 38 -7.08 18.69 -2.65
C ALA A 38 -5.78 17.87 -2.79
N LEU A 39 -5.11 17.95 -3.95
CA LEU A 39 -3.83 17.29 -4.18
C LEU A 39 -2.76 17.78 -3.19
N PHE A 40 -2.64 19.09 -2.99
CA PHE A 40 -1.70 19.65 -2.04
C PHE A 40 -1.97 19.17 -0.61
N LEU A 41 -3.23 19.18 -0.19
CA LEU A 41 -3.61 18.68 1.13
C LEU A 41 -3.26 17.20 1.29
N ASN A 42 -3.60 16.35 0.32
CA ASN A 42 -3.25 14.93 0.35
C ASN A 42 -1.74 14.71 0.44
N LEU A 43 -0.93 15.44 -0.35
CA LEU A 43 0.53 15.36 -0.28
C LEU A 43 1.08 15.70 1.11
N VAL A 44 0.55 16.76 1.73
CA VAL A 44 0.98 17.19 3.07
C VAL A 44 0.58 16.16 4.12
N MET A 45 -0.67 15.69 4.10
CA MET A 45 -1.17 14.69 5.05
C MET A 45 -0.43 13.36 4.91
N GLU A 46 -0.25 12.88 3.68
CA GLU A 46 0.50 11.65 3.40
C GLU A 46 1.94 11.75 3.90
N SER A 47 2.59 12.91 3.68
CA SER A 47 3.95 13.14 4.17
C SER A 47 4.02 13.12 5.69
N VAL A 48 3.05 13.72 6.39
CA VAL A 48 2.96 13.69 7.85
C VAL A 48 2.78 12.27 8.35
N ASP A 49 1.92 11.48 7.72
CA ASP A 49 1.66 10.09 8.10
C ASP A 49 2.88 9.20 7.90
N VAL A 50 3.59 9.36 6.78
CA VAL A 50 4.87 8.69 6.53
C VAL A 50 5.88 9.02 7.62
N LEU A 51 6.00 10.30 8.00
CA LEU A 51 6.95 10.71 9.05
C LEU A 51 6.58 10.11 10.41
N ILE A 52 5.29 10.11 10.77
CA ILE A 52 4.80 9.48 12.00
C ILE A 52 5.06 7.97 11.99
N ALA A 53 4.74 7.28 10.89
CA ALA A 53 4.94 5.85 10.75
C ALA A 53 6.42 5.46 10.82
N ILE A 54 7.30 6.21 10.13
CA ILE A 54 8.76 6.03 10.22
C ILE A 54 9.23 6.24 11.66
N PHE A 55 8.76 7.28 12.34
CA PHE A 55 9.14 7.55 13.73
C PHE A 55 8.75 6.39 14.65
N LEU A 56 7.50 5.92 14.56
CA LEU A 56 6.98 4.81 15.38
C LEU A 56 7.72 3.48 15.09
N LEU A 57 8.07 3.22 13.83
CA LEU A 57 8.69 1.97 13.38
C LEU A 57 10.21 2.05 13.18
N ARG A 58 10.86 3.13 13.63
CA ARG A 58 12.30 3.39 13.39
C ARG A 58 13.24 2.25 13.76
N GLN A 59 12.94 1.49 14.81
CA GLN A 59 13.75 0.35 15.24
C GLN A 59 13.55 -0.87 14.35
N ASP A 60 12.31 -1.12 13.93
CA ASP A 60 12.00 -2.17 12.97
C ASP A 60 12.62 -1.87 11.61
N LEU A 61 12.57 -0.62 11.16
CA LEU A 61 13.21 -0.16 9.93
C LEU A 61 14.73 -0.38 9.94
N LYS A 62 15.40 -0.14 11.07
CA LYS A 62 16.82 -0.46 11.23
C LYS A 62 17.08 -1.97 11.18
N THR A 63 16.15 -2.76 11.69
CA THR A 63 16.26 -4.23 11.70
C THR A 63 16.11 -4.80 10.30
N ASP A 64 15.10 -4.35 9.56
CA ASP A 64 14.80 -4.75 8.18
C ASP A 64 15.88 -4.30 7.18
N LEU A 65 16.67 -3.27 7.54
CA LEU A 65 17.76 -2.81 6.69
C LEU A 65 18.92 -3.80 6.63
N LYS A 66 19.10 -4.63 7.68
CA LYS A 66 20.17 -5.64 7.74
C LYS A 66 20.03 -6.69 6.63
N PRO A 67 18.91 -7.44 6.50
CA PRO A 67 18.74 -8.41 5.42
C PRO A 67 18.73 -7.75 4.03
N PHE A 68 18.22 -6.51 3.92
CA PHE A 68 18.27 -5.76 2.66
C PHE A 68 19.69 -5.45 2.18
N ARG A 69 20.61 -5.14 3.11
CA ARG A 69 22.02 -4.84 2.80
C ARG A 69 22.92 -6.08 2.79
N ALA A 70 22.48 -7.21 3.34
CA ALA A 70 23.28 -8.42 3.47
C ALA A 70 23.57 -9.11 2.12
N ASN A 71 24.56 -10.00 2.15
CA ASN A 71 25.32 -10.54 1.01
C ASN A 71 24.56 -11.54 0.10
N HIS A 72 23.24 -11.43 -0.04
CA HIS A 72 22.40 -12.25 -0.93
C HIS A 72 21.65 -11.38 -1.95
N LYS A 73 22.27 -10.27 -2.39
CA LYS A 73 21.70 -9.29 -3.34
C LYS A 73 21.07 -9.97 -4.55
N ARG A 74 21.68 -11.02 -5.10
CA ARG A 74 21.10 -11.76 -6.24
C ARG A 74 19.73 -12.35 -5.90
N GLN A 75 19.58 -13.07 -4.80
CA GLN A 75 18.28 -13.66 -4.42
C GLN A 75 17.25 -12.59 -4.06
N LEU A 76 17.68 -11.50 -3.41
CA LEU A 76 16.85 -10.34 -3.12
C LEU A 76 16.28 -9.74 -4.41
N TRP A 77 17.15 -9.40 -5.37
CA TRP A 77 16.73 -8.81 -6.64
C TRP A 77 15.92 -9.79 -7.50
N LEU A 78 16.26 -11.08 -7.52
CA LEU A 78 15.43 -12.09 -8.17
C LEU A 78 14.02 -12.11 -7.58
N THR A 79 13.88 -12.03 -6.25
CA THR A 79 12.57 -11.97 -5.59
C THR A 79 11.78 -10.72 -6.00
N ILE A 80 12.42 -9.56 -6.02
CA ILE A 80 11.81 -8.29 -6.45
C ILE A 80 11.38 -8.36 -7.92
N ILE A 81 12.25 -8.83 -8.82
CA ILE A 81 11.96 -8.97 -10.26
C ILE A 81 10.81 -9.95 -10.48
N THR A 82 10.80 -11.10 -9.80
CA THR A 82 9.69 -12.06 -9.92
C THR A 82 8.38 -11.47 -9.41
N GLY A 83 8.43 -10.67 -8.34
CA GLY A 83 7.27 -9.93 -7.85
C GLY A 83 6.77 -8.91 -8.87
N PHE A 84 7.68 -8.15 -9.48
CA PHE A 84 7.34 -7.16 -10.50
C PHE A 84 6.68 -7.81 -11.71
N ILE A 85 7.25 -8.90 -12.23
CA ILE A 85 6.67 -9.67 -13.33
C ILE A 85 5.28 -10.21 -12.96
N ALA A 86 5.09 -10.73 -11.74
CA ALA A 86 3.79 -11.20 -11.28
C ALA A 86 2.75 -10.06 -11.23
N MET A 87 3.13 -8.88 -10.74
CA MET A 87 2.26 -7.71 -10.71
C MET A 87 1.91 -7.23 -12.13
N MET A 88 2.88 -7.22 -13.05
CA MET A 88 2.65 -6.93 -14.47
C MET A 88 1.68 -7.92 -15.12
N ILE A 89 1.80 -9.22 -14.83
CA ILE A 89 0.88 -10.23 -15.35
C ILE A 89 -0.54 -9.96 -14.85
N VAL A 90 -0.72 -9.66 -13.55
CA VAL A 90 -2.03 -9.29 -12.99
C VAL A 90 -2.60 -8.07 -13.72
N ALA A 91 -1.80 -7.01 -13.91
CA ALA A 91 -2.23 -5.80 -14.60
C ALA A 91 -2.64 -6.09 -16.06
N ILE A 92 -1.83 -6.85 -16.80
CA ILE A 92 -2.12 -7.23 -18.19
C ILE A 92 -3.41 -8.05 -18.28
N LEU A 93 -3.62 -9.01 -17.36
CA LEU A 93 -4.84 -9.81 -17.34
C LEU A 93 -6.07 -8.95 -17.07
N ILE A 94 -6.00 -8.02 -16.11
CA ILE A 94 -7.10 -7.09 -15.83
C ILE A 94 -7.41 -6.25 -17.07
N ILE A 95 -6.41 -5.63 -17.70
CA ILE A 95 -6.61 -4.80 -18.90
C ILE A 95 -7.16 -5.64 -20.06
N HIS A 96 -6.69 -6.86 -20.25
CA HIS A 96 -7.14 -7.73 -21.34
C HIS A 96 -8.59 -8.17 -21.20
N PHE A 97 -9.00 -8.59 -20.00
CA PHE A 97 -10.35 -9.10 -19.75
C PHE A 97 -11.36 -8.01 -19.38
N TYR A 98 -10.89 -6.87 -18.86
CA TYR A 98 -11.72 -5.80 -18.35
C TYR A 98 -11.07 -4.41 -18.56
N PRO A 99 -11.04 -3.88 -19.80
CA PRO A 99 -10.40 -2.61 -20.15
C PRO A 99 -11.24 -1.38 -19.76
N HIS A 100 -11.86 -1.40 -18.57
CA HIS A 100 -12.66 -0.29 -18.06
C HIS A 100 -12.11 0.14 -16.69
N PRO A 101 -11.46 1.32 -16.60
CA PRO A 101 -10.87 1.78 -15.36
C PRO A 101 -11.95 2.13 -14.34
N ASN A 102 -11.65 1.86 -13.07
CA ASN A 102 -12.50 2.30 -11.96
C ASN A 102 -12.39 3.81 -11.71
N VAL A 103 -13.23 4.35 -10.83
CA VAL A 103 -13.30 5.79 -10.53
C VAL A 103 -11.97 6.33 -10.00
N ASN A 104 -11.27 5.52 -9.19
CA ASN A 104 -9.97 5.89 -8.64
C ASN A 104 -8.91 6.03 -9.74
N GLU A 105 -8.82 5.07 -10.66
CA GLU A 105 -7.88 5.10 -11.78
C GLU A 105 -8.13 6.30 -12.69
N GLN A 106 -9.39 6.56 -13.04
CA GLN A 106 -9.75 7.74 -13.84
C GLN A 106 -9.36 9.05 -13.16
N SER A 107 -9.56 9.14 -11.85
CA SER A 107 -9.18 10.31 -11.05
C SER A 107 -7.66 10.50 -11.04
N ILE A 108 -6.91 9.41 -10.80
CA ILE A 108 -5.45 9.41 -10.82
C ILE A 108 -4.92 9.86 -12.18
N ASP A 109 -5.46 9.33 -13.28
CA ASP A 109 -5.01 9.68 -14.63
C ASP A 109 -5.27 11.14 -14.96
N SER A 110 -6.42 11.68 -14.56
CA SER A 110 -6.75 13.10 -14.77
C SER A 110 -5.79 14.04 -14.02
N ILE A 111 -5.39 13.69 -12.78
CA ILE A 111 -4.45 14.47 -11.99
C ILE A 111 -3.03 14.32 -12.55
N ARG A 112 -2.62 13.10 -12.91
CA ARG A 112 -1.29 12.79 -13.47
C ARG A 112 -1.05 13.53 -14.78
N ALA A 113 -2.07 13.69 -15.63
CA ALA A 113 -1.97 14.46 -16.87
C ALA A 113 -1.62 15.95 -16.63
N VAL A 114 -2.02 16.50 -15.48
CA VAL A 114 -1.77 17.91 -15.13
C VAL A 114 -0.51 18.07 -14.27
N HIS A 115 -0.27 17.14 -13.34
CA HIS A 115 0.80 17.20 -12.34
C HIS A 115 1.69 15.94 -12.32
N PRO A 116 2.35 15.58 -13.44
CA PRO A 116 3.02 14.29 -13.58
C PRO A 116 4.11 14.07 -12.52
N PHE A 117 4.93 15.11 -12.24
CA PHE A 117 6.02 15.01 -11.26
C PHE A 117 5.52 14.83 -9.82
N LEU A 118 4.46 15.55 -9.43
CA LEU A 118 3.86 15.41 -8.10
C LEU A 118 3.21 14.03 -7.94
N MET A 119 2.57 13.54 -8.99
CA MET A 119 1.94 12.22 -8.97
C MET A 119 2.96 11.08 -8.92
N VAL A 120 4.15 11.22 -9.52
CA VAL A 120 5.25 10.26 -9.34
C VAL A 120 5.71 10.23 -7.88
N ILE A 121 5.89 11.40 -7.25
CA ILE A 121 6.27 11.46 -5.83
C ILE A 121 5.19 10.82 -4.94
N TYR A 122 3.92 11.14 -5.20
CA TYR A 122 2.80 10.62 -4.43
C TYR A 122 2.65 9.11 -4.60
N LEU A 123 2.46 8.64 -5.84
CA LEU A 123 2.12 7.25 -6.14
C LEU A 123 3.29 6.28 -6.05
N SER A 124 4.51 6.71 -6.35
CA SER A 124 5.67 5.81 -6.44
C SER A 124 6.57 5.88 -5.21
N ILE A 125 6.36 6.86 -4.32
CA ILE A 125 7.19 7.05 -3.11
C ILE A 125 6.34 7.14 -1.85
N LEU A 126 5.53 8.19 -1.69
CA LEU A 126 4.83 8.45 -0.43
C LEU A 126 3.81 7.36 -0.10
N ALA A 127 2.87 7.09 -1.01
CA ALA A 127 1.82 6.09 -0.81
C ALA A 127 2.41 4.67 -0.61
N PRO A 128 3.35 4.18 -1.44
CA PRO A 128 4.01 2.90 -1.20
C PRO A 128 4.69 2.82 0.17
N ILE A 129 5.36 3.89 0.62
CA ILE A 129 5.98 3.87 1.96
C ILE A 129 4.90 3.71 3.04
N LEU A 130 3.86 4.54 3.03
CA LEU A 130 2.82 4.50 4.05
C LEU A 130 2.05 3.18 4.03
N GLU A 131 1.65 2.73 2.84
CA GLU A 131 0.89 1.50 2.64
C GLU A 131 1.70 0.26 3.05
N GLU A 132 2.99 0.19 2.71
CA GLU A 132 3.83 -0.94 3.12
C GLU A 132 4.05 -0.94 4.65
N LEU A 133 4.28 0.23 5.28
CA LEU A 133 4.38 0.33 6.74
C LEU A 133 3.07 -0.05 7.45
N THR A 134 1.93 0.29 6.86
CA THR A 134 0.61 0.02 7.43
C THR A 134 0.22 -1.44 7.25
N PHE A 135 0.16 -1.92 6.02
CA PHE A 135 -0.38 -3.24 5.72
C PHE A 135 0.68 -4.33 5.91
N ARG A 136 1.92 -4.15 5.43
CA ARG A 136 2.90 -5.24 5.44
C ARG A 136 3.67 -5.27 6.75
N LYS A 137 4.12 -4.11 7.25
CA LYS A 137 4.85 -4.09 8.51
C LYS A 137 3.94 -4.25 9.72
N SER A 138 2.86 -3.46 9.79
CA SER A 138 2.04 -3.37 11.00
C SER A 138 0.90 -4.38 11.02
N LEU A 139 0.07 -4.42 9.97
CA LEU A 139 -1.13 -5.26 9.96
C LEU A 139 -0.79 -6.76 9.87
N ILE A 140 0.18 -7.20 9.07
CA ILE A 140 0.65 -8.60 9.11
C ILE A 140 1.12 -8.98 10.52
N GLN A 141 1.82 -8.09 11.23
CA GLN A 141 2.33 -8.37 12.57
C GLN A 141 1.20 -8.58 13.59
N VAL A 142 0.14 -7.78 13.45
CA VAL A 142 -1.09 -7.88 14.24
C VAL A 142 -1.87 -9.15 13.87
N LEU A 143 -2.14 -9.38 12.60
CA LEU A 143 -2.88 -10.56 12.13
C LEU A 143 -2.16 -11.87 12.45
N PHE A 144 -0.83 -11.86 12.45
CA PHE A 144 -0.04 -13.01 12.87
C PHE A 144 -0.33 -13.44 14.32
N THR A 145 -0.63 -12.51 15.24
CA THR A 145 -0.98 -12.89 16.62
C THR A 145 -2.36 -13.52 16.75
N PHE A 146 -3.26 -13.27 15.80
CA PHE A 146 -4.59 -13.88 15.77
C PHE A 146 -4.59 -15.23 15.05
N TYR A 147 -3.92 -15.33 13.90
CA TYR A 147 -3.93 -16.55 13.08
C TYR A 147 -2.79 -17.53 13.39
N ASN A 148 -1.72 -17.08 14.06
CA ASN A 148 -0.49 -17.85 14.27
C ASN A 148 0.08 -18.46 12.96
N SER A 149 -0.16 -17.80 11.82
CA SER A 149 0.24 -18.26 10.49
C SER A 149 0.63 -17.07 9.62
N PRO A 150 1.86 -17.04 9.05
CA PRO A 150 2.28 -15.96 8.16
C PRO A 150 1.41 -15.88 6.89
N THR A 151 0.99 -17.04 6.38
CA THR A 151 0.16 -17.13 5.17
C THR A 151 -1.21 -16.48 5.40
N TRP A 152 -1.89 -16.83 6.50
CA TRP A 152 -3.20 -16.24 6.81
C TRP A 152 -3.09 -14.75 7.17
N ALA A 153 -2.00 -14.34 7.80
CA ALA A 153 -1.74 -12.92 8.05
C ALA A 153 -1.55 -12.11 6.74
N VAL A 154 -0.83 -12.66 5.75
CA VAL A 154 -0.70 -12.04 4.42
C VAL A 154 -2.05 -11.99 3.71
N ILE A 155 -2.82 -13.08 3.69
CA ILE A 155 -4.14 -13.12 3.05
C ILE A 155 -5.06 -12.07 3.68
N GLY A 156 -5.18 -12.05 5.01
CA GLY A 156 -6.02 -11.08 5.71
C GLY A 156 -5.57 -9.63 5.48
N SER A 157 -4.26 -9.37 5.52
CA SER A 157 -3.73 -8.04 5.22
C SER A 157 -3.99 -7.61 3.78
N SER A 158 -3.95 -8.54 2.82
CA SER A 158 -4.16 -8.26 1.40
C SER A 158 -5.63 -7.98 1.08
N ILE A 159 -6.55 -8.70 1.74
CA ILE A 159 -7.98 -8.42 1.67
C ILE A 159 -8.25 -7.01 2.19
N LEU A 160 -7.73 -6.67 3.38
CA LEU A 160 -7.91 -5.33 3.96
C LEU A 160 -7.25 -4.24 3.11
N PHE A 161 -6.12 -4.53 2.45
CA PHE A 161 -5.48 -3.63 1.50
C PHE A 161 -6.37 -3.34 0.29
N GLY A 162 -7.00 -4.36 -0.31
CA GLY A 162 -7.95 -4.17 -1.41
C GLY A 162 -9.22 -3.43 -0.97
N LEU A 163 -9.73 -3.71 0.23
CA LEU A 163 -10.91 -3.04 0.77
C LEU A 163 -10.67 -1.56 1.12
N ALA A 164 -9.47 -1.20 1.60
CA ALA A 164 -9.09 0.19 1.88
C ALA A 164 -9.12 1.09 0.64
N HIS A 165 -9.12 0.44 -0.52
CA HIS A 165 -9.04 1.04 -1.83
C HIS A 165 -10.39 1.06 -2.56
N TRP A 166 -11.43 0.49 -1.96
CA TRP A 166 -12.76 0.48 -2.52
C TRP A 166 -13.39 1.87 -2.42
N ASP A 167 -13.86 2.41 -3.53
CA ASP A 167 -14.80 3.53 -3.55
C ASP A 167 -16.21 3.11 -3.08
N PHE A 168 -16.58 3.58 -1.89
CA PHE A 168 -17.89 3.32 -1.28
C PHE A 168 -18.99 4.31 -1.70
N THR A 169 -18.78 5.16 -2.71
CA THR A 169 -19.83 6.04 -3.23
C THR A 169 -20.97 5.23 -3.85
N ARG A 170 -22.21 5.70 -3.69
CA ARG A 170 -23.41 5.00 -4.20
C ARG A 170 -23.35 4.72 -5.71
N THR A 171 -22.58 5.50 -6.45
CA THR A 171 -22.47 5.43 -7.92
C THR A 171 -21.48 4.38 -8.41
N SER A 172 -20.49 4.00 -7.60
CA SER A 172 -19.45 3.02 -7.97
C SER A 172 -19.51 1.74 -7.15
N LEU A 173 -20.21 1.76 -6.02
CA LEU A 173 -20.35 0.63 -5.12
C LEU A 173 -20.92 -0.59 -5.87
N PHE A 174 -20.16 -1.70 -5.85
CA PHE A 174 -20.45 -2.96 -6.54
C PHE A 174 -20.50 -2.89 -8.07
N THR A 175 -20.03 -1.81 -8.69
CA THR A 175 -19.84 -1.83 -10.16
C THR A 175 -18.73 -2.82 -10.53
N PRO A 176 -18.82 -3.50 -11.69
CA PRO A 176 -17.78 -4.46 -12.08
C PRO A 176 -16.36 -3.87 -12.16
N PRO A 177 -16.11 -2.64 -12.66
CA PRO A 177 -14.78 -2.03 -12.61
C PRO A 177 -14.24 -1.89 -11.19
N GLU A 178 -15.11 -1.50 -10.25
CA GLU A 178 -14.71 -1.30 -8.86
C GLU A 178 -14.36 -2.64 -8.19
N LEU A 179 -15.19 -3.66 -8.38
CA LEU A 179 -14.91 -5.00 -7.85
C LEU A 179 -13.63 -5.59 -8.41
N ILE A 180 -13.39 -5.44 -9.72
CA ILE A 180 -12.17 -5.91 -10.38
C ILE A 180 -10.95 -5.13 -9.87
N GLY A 181 -11.09 -3.83 -9.65
CA GLY A 181 -10.05 -3.00 -9.01
C GLY A 181 -9.70 -3.50 -7.61
N VAL A 182 -10.71 -3.79 -6.77
CA VAL A 182 -10.52 -4.36 -5.43
C VAL A 182 -9.80 -5.71 -5.50
N PHE A 183 -10.27 -6.65 -6.33
CA PHE A 183 -9.61 -7.95 -6.47
C PHE A 183 -8.19 -7.86 -7.02
N GLY A 184 -7.95 -6.95 -7.98
CA GLY A 184 -6.61 -6.64 -8.47
C GLY A 184 -5.70 -6.18 -7.34
N ARG A 185 -6.17 -5.24 -6.51
CA ARG A 185 -5.43 -4.76 -5.34
C ARG A 185 -5.20 -5.83 -4.29
N ILE A 186 -6.13 -6.77 -4.07
CA ILE A 186 -5.89 -7.95 -3.22
C ILE A 186 -4.75 -8.80 -3.79
N ALA A 187 -4.74 -9.05 -5.10
CA ALA A 187 -3.68 -9.83 -5.75
C ALA A 187 -2.30 -9.16 -5.62
N LEU A 188 -2.21 -7.84 -5.86
CA LEU A 188 -1.00 -7.06 -5.60
C LEU A 188 -0.61 -7.12 -4.11
N GLY A 189 -1.62 -7.03 -3.23
CA GLY A 189 -1.55 -7.29 -1.79
C GLY A 189 -0.72 -8.51 -1.44
N ILE A 190 -1.13 -9.65 -2.01
CA ILE A 190 -0.53 -10.96 -1.78
C ILE A 190 0.91 -10.98 -2.29
N ILE A 191 1.17 -10.47 -3.50
CA ILE A 191 2.51 -10.48 -4.10
C ILE A 191 3.49 -9.68 -3.23
N LEU A 192 3.10 -8.46 -2.83
CA LEU A 192 3.89 -7.60 -1.95
C LEU A 192 4.13 -8.27 -0.58
N GLY A 193 3.09 -8.87 0.01
CA GLY A 193 3.22 -9.64 1.26
C GLY A 193 4.17 -10.82 1.15
N VAL A 194 4.14 -11.57 0.04
CA VAL A 194 5.07 -12.68 -0.22
C VAL A 194 6.51 -12.16 -0.36
N VAL A 195 6.74 -11.08 -1.11
CA VAL A 195 8.07 -10.47 -1.26
C VAL A 195 8.59 -9.98 0.09
N TYR A 196 7.75 -9.35 0.91
CA TYR A 196 8.10 -8.97 2.28
C TYR A 196 8.52 -10.17 3.13
N LEU A 197 7.73 -11.25 3.17
CA LEU A 197 8.06 -12.44 3.97
C LEU A 197 9.34 -13.15 3.48
N ARG A 198 9.55 -13.23 2.17
CA ARG A 198 10.70 -13.93 1.56
C ARG A 198 11.99 -13.16 1.76
N THR A 199 11.95 -11.84 1.63
CA THR A 199 13.14 -10.98 1.76
C THR A 199 13.40 -10.54 3.19
N LYS A 200 12.41 -10.69 4.09
CA LYS A 200 12.45 -10.25 5.50
C LYS A 200 12.79 -8.76 5.64
N SER A 201 12.41 -7.97 4.63
CA SER A 201 12.73 -6.55 4.54
C SER A 201 11.56 -5.81 3.94
N ILE A 202 11.06 -4.81 4.68
CA ILE A 202 10.01 -3.93 4.18
C ILE A 202 10.47 -3.10 2.96
N TYR A 203 11.76 -2.78 2.87
CA TYR A 203 12.31 -2.00 1.75
C TYR A 203 12.16 -2.71 0.40
N SER A 204 12.23 -4.04 0.38
CA SER A 204 12.04 -4.81 -0.85
C SER A 204 10.62 -4.65 -1.39
N SER A 205 9.64 -4.66 -0.49
CA SER A 205 8.22 -4.46 -0.82
C SER A 205 7.97 -3.01 -1.24
N MET A 206 8.52 -2.03 -0.53
CA MET A 206 8.43 -0.60 -0.88
C MET A 206 8.99 -0.30 -2.27
N ILE A 207 10.18 -0.83 -2.59
CA ILE A 207 10.81 -0.64 -3.90
C ILE A 207 9.98 -1.31 -4.99
N LEU A 208 9.54 -2.55 -4.78
CA LEU A 208 8.70 -3.24 -5.74
C LEU A 208 7.40 -2.47 -6.03
N HIS A 209 6.72 -2.02 -4.97
CA HIS A 209 5.48 -1.28 -5.08
C HIS A 209 5.69 0.07 -5.78
N GLY A 210 6.70 0.83 -5.38
CA GLY A 210 7.04 2.09 -6.02
C GLY A 210 7.39 1.93 -7.51
N LEU A 211 8.17 0.90 -7.86
CA LEU A 211 8.51 0.58 -9.25
C LEU A 211 7.28 0.20 -10.08
N PHE A 212 6.31 -0.50 -9.51
CA PHE A 212 5.07 -0.86 -10.20
C PHE A 212 4.19 0.36 -10.50
N ASN A 213 4.26 1.40 -9.66
CA ASN A 213 3.45 2.62 -9.79
C ASN A 213 4.08 3.71 -10.69
N LEU A 214 5.33 3.51 -11.14
CA LEU A 214 6.03 4.36 -12.13
C LEU A 214 5.53 4.07 -13.54
#